data_AF-F8EYH7-F1
#
_entry.id   AF-F8EYH7-F1
#
_cell.length_a   1.000
_cell.length_b   1.000
_cell.length_c   1.000
_cell.angle_alpha   90.00
_cell.angle_beta   90.00
_cell.angle_gamma   90.00
#
_symmetry.space_group_name_H-M   'P 1'
#
loop_
_entity.id
_entity.type
_entity.pdbx_description
1 polymer ?
#
loop_
_entity_poly.entity_id
_entity_poly.type
_entity_poly.pdbx_seq_one_letter_code
_entity_poly.pdbx_strand_id
1 'polypeptide(L)'
;MRILPIASGKGGVGKSLIAANLAIAFAQAGKKVVLADLDLGASNLHLLIGYRAPKIGIGTFLSDLRSDFSRVVVDTDIPNLRFVPGDAEIPGSANLKPAQVSALARRLLGLDCDILVLDLGAGTHQSILDFFLLSGQGIVVTTPTVTATLNAYLFLKNTVFRLMYSSFKKGSGAYTYLEKLRKDGSSLQQLYIPKLMEAIREIDPESYTKFKERMKLFHPRLIMNMIEDPKHAEVAQKIRRSCVEYLDLEIEHLGVIYRDTLQDTALAARIPIILYKNQSILSQAIYRIADKILQSEEEHVLLEGRSIEESFQEAELEAEVDFDAKMEYVEDLLHCGALSMADLVETVKTQQLEINQLRKENLFLKSRLVKLLSSSSSMQPRN
;
A
#
# COMPACT_ATOMS: atom_id res chain seq x y z
N MET A 1 -20.00 8.56 -1.03
CA MET A 1 -18.53 8.67 -1.18
C MET A 1 -17.85 7.55 -0.40
N ARG A 2 -17.06 6.74 -1.10
CA ARG A 2 -16.14 5.74 -0.55
C ARG A 2 -14.72 6.31 -0.50
N ILE A 3 -13.98 6.02 0.56
CA ILE A 3 -12.58 6.47 0.71
C ILE A 3 -11.69 5.25 0.56
N LEU A 4 -10.70 5.35 -0.33
CA LEU A 4 -9.74 4.31 -0.64
C LEU A 4 -8.32 4.82 -0.41
N PRO A 5 -7.82 4.80 0.84
CA PRO A 5 -6.43 5.06 1.12
C PRO A 5 -5.57 3.91 0.61
N ILE A 6 -4.50 4.23 -0.12
CA ILE A 6 -3.56 3.26 -0.67
C ILE A 6 -2.18 3.58 -0.09
N ALA A 7 -1.63 2.63 0.65
CA ALA A 7 -0.38 2.80 1.38
C ALA A 7 0.62 1.69 1.06
N SER A 8 1.86 1.89 1.49
CA SER A 8 2.88 0.85 1.49
C SER A 8 3.85 1.04 2.65
N GLY A 9 4.32 -0.07 3.22
CA GLY A 9 5.37 -0.02 4.24
C GLY A 9 6.74 0.38 3.67
N LYS A 10 6.94 0.28 2.36
CA LYS A 10 8.21 0.55 1.66
C LYS A 10 7.95 1.33 0.37
N GLY A 11 8.89 2.22 0.03
CA GLY A 11 8.92 2.89 -1.28
C GLY A 11 9.27 1.92 -2.42
N GLY A 12 8.88 2.25 -3.65
CA GLY A 12 9.22 1.48 -4.85
C GLY A 12 8.41 0.20 -5.07
N VAL A 13 7.32 -0.02 -4.33
CA VAL A 13 6.42 -1.19 -4.53
C VAL A 13 5.34 -0.96 -5.59
N GLY A 14 5.33 0.19 -6.27
CA GLY A 14 4.34 0.53 -7.30
C GLY A 14 3.02 1.11 -6.77
N LYS A 15 2.92 1.48 -5.49
CA LYS A 15 1.73 2.07 -4.85
C LYS A 15 1.04 3.15 -5.69
N SER A 16 1.77 4.19 -6.12
CA SER A 16 1.21 5.30 -6.90
C SER A 16 0.70 4.87 -8.29
N LEU A 17 1.34 3.87 -8.91
CA LEU A 17 0.86 3.27 -10.16
C LEU A 17 -0.46 2.56 -9.95
N ILE A 18 -0.58 1.79 -8.88
CA ILE A 18 -1.84 1.13 -8.52
C ILE A 18 -2.93 2.16 -8.21
N ALA A 19 -2.61 3.20 -7.44
CA ALA A 19 -3.57 4.26 -7.13
C ALA A 19 -4.09 4.99 -8.37
N ALA A 20 -3.20 5.38 -9.28
CA ALA A 20 -3.56 6.03 -10.53
C ALA A 20 -4.47 5.15 -11.40
N ASN A 21 -4.06 3.90 -11.65
CA ASN A 21 -4.81 3.03 -12.54
C ASN A 21 -6.14 2.55 -11.93
N LEU A 22 -6.22 2.29 -10.62
CA LEU A 22 -7.50 2.01 -9.96
C LEU A 22 -8.46 3.20 -10.07
N ALA A 23 -7.98 4.42 -9.85
CA ALA A 23 -8.81 5.61 -9.98
C ALA A 23 -9.37 5.77 -11.41
N ILE A 24 -8.56 5.48 -12.42
CA ILE A 24 -8.98 5.51 -13.83
C ILE A 24 -9.97 4.37 -14.13
N ALA A 25 -9.74 3.15 -13.64
CA ALA A 25 -10.66 2.03 -13.81
C ALA A 25 -12.03 2.32 -13.21
N PHE A 26 -12.08 2.90 -11.99
CA PHE A 26 -13.33 3.34 -11.38
C PHE A 26 -14.04 4.43 -12.20
N ALA A 27 -13.28 5.37 -12.77
CA ALA A 27 -13.84 6.43 -13.60
C ALA A 27 -14.40 5.90 -14.94
N GLN A 28 -13.73 4.91 -15.53
CA GLN A 28 -14.21 4.17 -16.72
C GLN A 28 -15.46 3.33 -16.41
N ALA A 29 -15.60 2.82 -15.18
CA ALA A 29 -16.81 2.19 -14.68
C ALA A 29 -17.96 3.19 -14.37
N GLY A 30 -17.77 4.48 -14.70
CA GLY A 30 -18.81 5.51 -14.59
C GLY A 30 -18.92 6.17 -13.22
N LYS A 31 -18.05 5.85 -12.27
CA LYS A 31 -18.04 6.48 -10.94
C LYS A 31 -17.40 7.87 -11.02
N LYS A 32 -17.90 8.85 -10.26
CA LYS A 32 -17.21 10.14 -10.06
C LYS A 32 -16.03 9.93 -9.11
N VAL A 33 -14.82 10.03 -9.62
CA VAL A 33 -13.59 9.73 -8.87
C VAL A 33 -12.79 11.00 -8.60
N VAL A 34 -12.26 11.11 -7.38
CA VAL A 34 -11.17 12.04 -7.06
C VAL A 34 -9.93 11.24 -6.68
N LEU A 35 -8.81 11.48 -7.35
CA LEU A 35 -7.50 10.96 -6.99
C LEU A 35 -6.68 12.05 -6.30
N ALA A 36 -6.20 11.81 -5.08
CA ALA A 36 -5.39 12.76 -4.32
C ALA A 36 -3.98 12.24 -4.07
N ASP A 37 -2.98 13.06 -4.40
CA ASP A 37 -1.56 12.78 -4.10
C ASP A 37 -1.22 13.28 -2.69
N LEU A 38 -1.14 12.37 -1.73
CA LEU A 38 -0.75 12.66 -0.35
C LEU A 38 0.70 12.27 -0.05
N ASP A 39 1.51 11.94 -1.06
CA ASP A 39 2.95 11.75 -0.93
C ASP A 39 3.69 13.10 -1.05
N LEU A 40 3.42 14.00 -0.10
CA LEU A 40 3.90 15.38 -0.13
C LEU A 40 5.43 15.51 -0.07
N GLY A 41 6.15 14.44 0.27
CA GLY A 41 7.62 14.41 0.24
C GLY A 41 8.20 14.13 -1.15
N ALA A 42 7.43 13.52 -2.05
CA ALA A 42 7.87 13.08 -3.38
C ALA A 42 6.69 13.06 -4.38
N SER A 43 5.96 14.17 -4.48
CA SER A 43 4.75 14.26 -5.30
C SER A 43 5.05 14.11 -6.80
N ASN A 44 4.67 12.96 -7.34
CA ASN A 44 4.92 12.59 -8.74
C ASN A 44 3.68 11.94 -9.40
N LEU A 45 2.53 11.90 -8.71
CA LEU A 45 1.35 11.19 -9.20
C LEU A 45 0.79 11.80 -10.49
N HIS A 46 0.96 13.11 -10.67
CA HIS A 46 0.58 13.83 -11.89
C HIS A 46 1.24 13.23 -13.16
N LEU A 47 2.48 12.73 -13.06
CA LEU A 47 3.18 12.07 -14.16
C LEU A 47 2.51 10.76 -14.59
N LEU A 48 1.91 10.04 -13.63
CA LEU A 48 1.29 8.74 -13.87
C LEU A 48 -0.07 8.85 -14.58
N ILE A 49 -0.75 9.97 -14.40
CA ILE A 49 -2.04 10.27 -15.05
C ILE A 49 -1.88 11.19 -16.29
N GLY A 50 -0.65 11.48 -16.71
CA GLY A 50 -0.38 12.37 -17.84
C GLY A 50 -0.72 13.86 -17.60
N TYR A 51 -0.97 14.25 -16.35
CA TYR A 51 -1.33 15.63 -16.01
C TYR A 51 -0.08 16.52 -15.98
N ARG A 52 -0.17 17.69 -16.62
CA ARG A 52 0.96 18.64 -16.70
C ARG A 52 1.23 19.28 -15.34
N ALA A 53 2.50 19.61 -15.09
CA ALA A 53 3.02 20.13 -13.82
C ALA A 53 2.02 21.08 -13.10
N PRO A 54 1.43 20.65 -11.97
CA PRO A 54 0.40 21.41 -11.27
C PRO A 54 1.02 22.67 -10.65
N LYS A 55 0.38 23.83 -10.85
CA LYS A 55 0.82 25.11 -10.26
C LYS A 55 0.32 25.32 -8.83
N ILE A 56 -0.78 24.67 -8.48
CA ILE A 56 -1.45 24.75 -7.18
C ILE A 56 -1.68 23.31 -6.74
N GLY A 57 -1.39 23.04 -5.47
CA GLY A 57 -1.55 21.72 -4.88
C GLY A 57 -1.89 21.80 -3.40
N ILE A 58 -1.93 20.64 -2.76
CA ILE A 58 -2.12 20.51 -1.31
C ILE A 58 -1.09 21.35 -0.55
N GLY A 59 0.18 21.41 -1.00
CA GLY A 59 1.22 22.26 -0.39
C GLY A 59 0.80 23.74 -0.31
N THR A 60 0.16 24.26 -1.36
CA THR A 60 -0.39 25.63 -1.39
C THR A 60 -1.50 25.82 -0.35
N PHE A 61 -2.43 24.87 -0.26
CA PHE A 61 -3.52 24.92 0.73
C PHE A 61 -2.99 24.83 2.17
N LEU A 62 -1.98 24.01 2.42
CA LEU A 62 -1.39 23.83 3.74
C LEU A 62 -0.66 25.09 4.25
N SER A 63 -0.25 25.97 3.34
CA SER A 63 0.37 27.26 3.63
C SER A 63 -0.66 28.33 4.03
N ASP A 64 -1.90 28.24 3.54
CA ASP A 64 -3.03 29.07 3.98
C ASP A 64 -4.32 28.25 4.07
N LEU A 65 -4.60 27.72 5.26
CA LEU A 65 -5.79 26.87 5.50
C LEU A 65 -7.14 27.58 5.33
N ARG A 66 -7.14 28.92 5.18
CA ARG A 66 -8.33 29.72 4.90
C ARG A 66 -8.63 29.80 3.40
N SER A 67 -7.66 29.44 2.56
CA SER A 67 -7.85 29.40 1.11
C SER A 67 -8.95 28.41 0.73
N ASP A 68 -9.60 28.70 -0.40
CA ASP A 68 -10.63 27.84 -0.95
C ASP A 68 -10.00 26.55 -1.52
N PHE A 69 -10.34 25.41 -0.90
CA PHE A 69 -9.84 24.10 -1.30
C PHE A 69 -10.32 23.68 -2.70
N SER A 70 -11.43 24.23 -3.19
CA SER A 70 -11.93 23.94 -4.54
C SER A 70 -10.91 24.26 -5.63
N ARG A 71 -10.02 25.24 -5.38
CA ARG A 71 -8.95 25.66 -6.31
C ARG A 71 -7.83 24.63 -6.45
N VAL A 72 -7.74 23.67 -5.53
CA VAL A 72 -6.74 22.59 -5.57
C VAL A 72 -7.27 21.40 -6.38
N VAL A 73 -8.59 21.27 -6.51
CA VAL A 73 -9.22 20.18 -7.27
C VAL A 73 -9.23 20.58 -8.74
N VAL A 74 -8.60 19.76 -9.59
CA VAL A 74 -8.49 20.01 -11.02
C VAL A 74 -9.16 18.89 -11.82
N ASP A 75 -9.71 19.25 -12.98
CA ASP A 75 -10.20 18.27 -13.93
C ASP A 75 -9.02 17.61 -14.66
N THR A 76 -9.21 16.36 -15.07
CA THR A 76 -8.24 15.63 -15.89
C THR A 76 -8.81 15.41 -17.29
N ASP A 77 -7.96 14.99 -18.23
CA ASP A 77 -8.40 14.59 -19.57
C ASP A 77 -9.17 13.26 -19.56
N ILE A 78 -9.28 12.60 -18.41
CA ILE A 78 -9.98 11.32 -18.22
C ILE A 78 -11.39 11.62 -17.70
N PRO A 79 -12.46 11.26 -18.43
CA PRO A 79 -13.83 11.49 -17.99
C PRO A 79 -14.10 10.92 -16.60
N ASN A 80 -14.90 11.64 -15.80
CA ASN A 80 -15.24 11.31 -14.42
C ASN A 80 -14.08 11.29 -13.40
N LEU A 81 -12.85 11.60 -13.81
CA LEU A 81 -11.69 11.67 -12.93
C LEU A 81 -11.27 13.13 -12.67
N ARG A 82 -11.28 13.52 -11.41
CA ARG A 82 -10.65 14.74 -10.91
C ARG A 82 -9.39 14.40 -10.12
N PHE A 83 -8.47 15.35 -10.06
CA PHE A 83 -7.18 15.18 -9.41
C PHE A 83 -6.96 16.27 -8.36
N VAL A 84 -6.33 15.89 -7.24
CA VAL A 84 -5.86 16.79 -6.20
C VAL A 84 -4.34 16.66 -6.16
N PRO A 85 -3.60 17.62 -6.76
CA PRO A 85 -2.15 17.58 -6.77
C PRO A 85 -1.57 17.69 -5.38
N GLY A 86 -0.43 17.02 -5.17
CA GLY A 86 0.30 17.03 -3.90
C GLY A 86 1.05 18.35 -3.68
N ASP A 87 2.34 18.25 -3.39
CA ASP A 87 3.15 19.46 -3.20
C ASP A 87 3.62 20.04 -4.54
N ALA A 88 3.12 21.24 -4.85
CA ALA A 88 3.62 22.05 -5.95
C ALA A 88 4.69 23.00 -5.38
N GLU A 89 5.95 22.57 -5.43
CA GLU A 89 7.13 23.45 -5.32
C GLU A 89 7.46 24.08 -3.94
N ILE A 90 6.88 23.64 -2.80
CA ILE A 90 7.21 24.21 -1.47
C ILE A 90 8.11 23.28 -0.64
N PRO A 91 9.39 23.62 -0.41
CA PRO A 91 10.27 22.82 0.46
C PRO A 91 9.73 22.74 1.89
N GLY A 92 9.55 21.52 2.43
CA GLY A 92 9.24 21.29 3.84
C GLY A 92 7.85 20.71 4.16
N SER A 93 7.02 20.42 3.15
CA SER A 93 5.65 19.88 3.34
C SER A 93 5.56 18.42 3.81
N ALA A 94 6.69 17.71 3.88
CA ALA A 94 6.71 16.28 4.23
C ALA A 94 6.19 15.98 5.66
N ASN A 95 6.31 16.93 6.60
CA ASN A 95 5.87 16.75 7.99
C ASN A 95 4.67 17.64 8.32
N LEU A 96 3.47 17.08 8.16
CA LEU A 96 2.23 17.76 8.50
C LEU A 96 2.02 17.87 10.00
N LYS A 97 1.63 19.05 10.47
CA LYS A 97 1.16 19.25 11.85
C LYS A 97 -0.21 18.58 12.04
N PRO A 98 -0.60 18.13 13.25
CA PRO A 98 -1.90 17.51 13.49
C PRO A 98 -3.10 18.35 13.03
N ALA A 99 -3.04 19.68 13.21
CA ALA A 99 -4.08 20.59 12.75
C ALA A 99 -4.20 20.64 11.21
N GLN A 100 -3.08 20.53 10.50
CA GLN A 100 -3.04 20.46 9.04
C GLN A 100 -3.61 19.14 8.53
N VAL A 101 -3.25 18.00 9.15
CA VAL A 101 -3.82 16.69 8.84
C VAL A 101 -5.34 16.71 9.00
N SER A 102 -5.84 17.21 10.14
CA SER A 102 -7.29 17.30 10.41
C SER A 102 -8.00 18.24 9.42
N ALA A 103 -7.41 19.40 9.11
CA ALA A 103 -7.97 20.33 8.15
C ALA A 103 -8.05 19.72 6.74
N LEU A 104 -6.97 19.08 6.28
CA LEU A 104 -6.91 18.45 4.96
C LEU A 104 -7.88 17.27 4.86
N ALA A 105 -7.91 16.38 5.86
CA ALA A 105 -8.86 15.28 5.91
C ALA A 105 -10.30 15.78 5.80
N ARG A 106 -10.69 16.80 6.57
CA ARG A 106 -12.03 17.39 6.50
C ARG A 106 -12.38 17.95 5.11
N ARG A 107 -11.41 18.56 4.42
CA ARG A 107 -11.64 19.10 3.06
C ARG A 107 -11.79 17.99 2.03
N LEU A 108 -10.91 16.99 2.08
CA LEU A 108 -11.00 15.80 1.22
C LEU A 108 -12.33 15.06 1.41
N LEU A 109 -12.76 14.90 2.67
CA LEU A 109 -14.03 14.25 3.01
C LEU A 109 -15.28 15.04 2.56
N GLY A 110 -15.12 16.33 2.26
CA GLY A 110 -16.21 17.20 1.81
C GLY A 110 -16.36 17.29 0.29
N LEU A 111 -15.58 16.52 -0.48
CA LEU A 111 -15.62 16.54 -1.94
C LEU A 111 -16.83 15.78 -2.49
N ASP A 112 -17.45 16.33 -3.53
CA ASP A 112 -18.53 15.66 -4.27
C ASP A 112 -17.97 14.57 -5.20
N CYS A 113 -17.87 13.35 -4.71
CA CYS A 113 -17.43 12.19 -5.50
C CYS A 113 -18.02 10.88 -4.95
N ASP A 114 -18.09 9.88 -5.82
CA ASP A 114 -18.47 8.53 -5.44
C ASP A 114 -17.31 7.81 -4.78
N ILE A 115 -16.08 7.99 -5.31
CA ILE A 115 -14.85 7.37 -4.81
C ILE A 115 -13.73 8.41 -4.68
N LEU A 116 -13.12 8.46 -3.50
CA LEU A 116 -11.94 9.24 -3.18
C LEU A 116 -10.74 8.29 -2.99
N VAL A 117 -9.83 8.27 -3.95
CA VAL A 117 -8.58 7.50 -3.87
C VAL A 117 -7.48 8.37 -3.29
N LEU A 118 -6.83 7.92 -2.22
CA LEU A 118 -5.72 8.64 -1.59
C LEU A 118 -4.42 7.87 -1.82
N ASP A 119 -3.50 8.42 -2.61
CA ASP A 119 -2.15 7.88 -2.75
C ASP A 119 -1.29 8.39 -1.59
N LEU A 120 -1.04 7.55 -0.59
CA LEU A 120 -0.31 7.97 0.62
C LEU A 120 1.20 7.85 0.43
N GLY A 121 2.00 8.58 1.21
CA GLY A 121 3.46 8.36 1.22
C GLY A 121 3.87 6.95 1.68
N ALA A 122 5.12 6.57 1.44
CA ALA A 122 5.67 5.31 1.95
C ALA A 122 6.07 5.41 3.43
N GLY A 123 6.01 4.29 4.14
CA GLY A 123 6.47 4.17 5.52
C GLY A 123 5.37 4.37 6.57
N THR A 124 5.75 4.70 7.80
CA THR A 124 4.87 4.63 8.98
C THR A 124 4.75 5.95 9.75
N HIS A 125 4.94 7.08 9.04
CA HIS A 125 4.72 8.41 9.63
C HIS A 125 3.28 8.59 10.11
N GLN A 126 3.08 9.34 11.21
CA GLN A 126 1.76 9.46 11.84
C GLN A 126 0.69 10.01 10.90
N SER A 127 1.03 10.97 10.04
CA SER A 127 0.11 11.52 9.03
C SER A 127 -0.37 10.46 8.04
N ILE A 128 0.52 9.59 7.56
CA ILE A 128 0.18 8.47 6.66
C ILE A 128 -0.81 7.54 7.35
N LEU A 129 -0.53 7.16 8.61
CA LEU A 129 -1.42 6.29 9.38
C LEU A 129 -2.78 6.95 9.65
N ASP A 130 -2.82 8.25 9.91
CA ASP A 130 -4.06 9.00 10.10
C ASP A 130 -4.91 9.03 8.83
N PHE A 131 -4.30 9.27 7.66
CA PHE A 131 -5.01 9.22 6.38
C PHE A 131 -5.47 7.80 6.03
N PHE A 132 -4.66 6.79 6.34
CA PHE A 132 -5.04 5.39 6.12
C PHE A 132 -6.26 4.99 6.97
N LEU A 133 -6.33 5.48 8.21
CA LEU A 133 -7.43 5.25 9.14
C LEU A 133 -8.71 6.07 8.83
N LEU A 134 -8.74 6.86 7.75
CA LEU A 134 -9.98 7.46 7.25
C LEU A 134 -10.96 6.42 6.69
N SER A 135 -10.47 5.21 6.39
CA SER A 135 -11.27 4.09 5.91
C SER A 135 -10.89 2.80 6.64
N GLY A 136 -11.89 1.98 6.96
CA GLY A 136 -11.69 0.63 7.48
C GLY A 136 -11.10 -0.32 6.44
N GLN A 137 -11.24 0.00 5.15
CA GLN A 137 -10.90 -0.86 4.01
C GLN A 137 -9.73 -0.31 3.18
N GLY A 138 -8.75 0.32 3.83
CA GLY A 138 -7.54 0.82 3.16
C GLY A 138 -6.73 -0.31 2.50
N ILE A 139 -6.03 0.00 1.42
CA ILE A 139 -5.23 -0.96 0.64
C ILE A 139 -3.75 -0.81 1.00
N VAL A 140 -3.09 -1.92 1.30
CA VAL A 140 -1.64 -2.02 1.43
C VAL A 140 -1.08 -2.69 0.18
N VAL A 141 -0.19 -2.00 -0.52
CA VAL A 141 0.55 -2.54 -1.67
C VAL A 141 1.91 -3.03 -1.20
N THR A 142 2.30 -4.23 -1.61
CA THR A 142 3.63 -4.81 -1.32
C THR A 142 4.14 -5.61 -2.50
N THR A 143 5.40 -6.07 -2.43
CA THR A 143 6.01 -6.99 -3.40
C THR A 143 6.45 -8.28 -2.71
N PRO A 144 6.71 -9.38 -3.44
CA PRO A 144 7.16 -10.65 -2.85
C PRO A 144 8.63 -10.64 -2.37
N THR A 145 9.19 -9.46 -2.09
CA THR A 145 10.53 -9.34 -1.51
C THR A 145 10.43 -9.37 0.02
N VAL A 146 11.36 -10.07 0.68
CA VAL A 146 11.40 -10.21 2.15
C VAL A 146 11.27 -8.86 2.86
N THR A 147 11.98 -7.83 2.35
CA THR A 147 11.93 -6.49 2.94
C THR A 147 10.59 -5.78 2.75
N ALA A 148 9.91 -5.94 1.61
CA ALA A 148 8.61 -5.32 1.38
C ALA A 148 7.52 -6.01 2.21
N THR A 149 7.51 -7.35 2.23
CA THR A 149 6.61 -8.17 3.06
C THR A 149 6.70 -7.81 4.54
N LEU A 150 7.92 -7.72 5.09
CA LEU A 150 8.13 -7.30 6.49
C LEU A 150 7.59 -5.88 6.73
N ASN A 151 7.90 -4.94 5.83
CA ASN A 151 7.44 -3.56 5.96
C ASN A 151 5.92 -3.42 5.85
N ALA A 152 5.25 -4.23 5.03
CA ALA A 152 3.79 -4.28 4.95
C ALA A 152 3.16 -4.73 6.28
N TYR A 153 3.70 -5.79 6.89
CA TYR A 153 3.29 -6.20 8.23
C TYR A 153 3.55 -5.11 9.28
N LEU A 154 4.74 -4.50 9.28
CA LEU A 154 5.06 -3.40 10.20
C LEU A 154 4.15 -2.19 10.01
N PHE A 155 3.73 -1.90 8.77
CA PHE A 155 2.76 -0.85 8.48
C PHE A 155 1.41 -1.15 9.13
N LEU A 156 0.88 -2.37 8.95
CA LEU A 156 -0.37 -2.81 9.58
C LEU A 156 -0.26 -2.79 11.11
N LYS A 157 0.84 -3.31 11.68
CA LYS A 157 1.12 -3.24 13.12
C LYS A 157 1.07 -1.80 13.65
N ASN A 158 1.78 -0.88 13.00
CA ASN A 158 1.78 0.53 13.41
C ASN A 158 0.41 1.20 13.23
N THR A 159 -0.36 0.78 12.22
CA THR A 159 -1.74 1.24 12.01
C THR A 159 -2.64 0.81 13.16
N VAL A 160 -2.55 -0.45 13.61
CA VAL A 160 -3.29 -0.95 14.78
C VAL A 160 -2.90 -0.17 16.05
N PHE A 161 -1.61 0.06 16.29
CA PHE A 161 -1.19 0.91 17.41
C PHE A 161 -1.74 2.34 17.30
N ARG A 162 -1.74 2.94 16.10
CA ARG A 162 -2.34 4.26 15.88
C ARG A 162 -3.84 4.26 16.15
N LEU A 163 -4.54 3.18 15.76
CA LEU A 163 -5.94 2.97 16.06
C LEU A 163 -6.19 2.91 17.57
N MET A 164 -5.34 2.22 18.34
CA MET A 164 -5.40 2.21 19.81
C MET A 164 -5.24 3.62 20.40
N TYR A 165 -4.18 4.34 20.01
CA TYR A 165 -3.93 5.70 20.50
C TYR A 165 -5.07 6.67 20.18
N SER A 166 -5.73 6.52 19.04
CA SER A 166 -6.88 7.35 18.67
C SER A 166 -8.19 6.92 19.36
N SER A 167 -8.25 5.69 19.89
CA SER A 167 -9.42 5.15 20.59
C SER A 167 -9.38 5.43 22.10
N PHE A 168 -8.19 5.53 22.68
CA PHE A 168 -8.01 5.75 24.11
C PHE A 168 -7.95 7.25 24.43
N LYS A 169 -8.83 7.70 25.33
CA LYS A 169 -8.85 9.09 25.78
C LYS A 169 -7.52 9.41 26.47
N LYS A 170 -6.90 10.55 26.14
CA LYS A 170 -5.70 11.01 26.84
C LYS A 170 -5.92 11.04 28.35
N GLY A 171 -5.02 10.41 29.09
CA GLY A 171 -5.10 10.28 30.56
C GLY A 171 -5.96 9.11 31.06
N SER A 172 -6.56 8.29 30.19
CA SER A 172 -7.21 7.06 30.62
C SER A 172 -6.20 6.02 31.12
N GLY A 173 -6.69 5.00 31.84
CA GLY A 173 -5.86 3.89 32.30
C GLY A 173 -5.19 3.16 31.13
N ALA A 174 -5.96 2.88 30.06
CA ALA A 174 -5.45 2.29 28.83
C ALA A 174 -4.37 3.14 28.15
N TYR A 175 -4.60 4.46 28.00
CA TYR A 175 -3.63 5.37 27.39
C TYR A 175 -2.32 5.40 28.18
N THR A 176 -2.41 5.48 29.50
CA THR A 176 -1.24 5.54 30.39
C THR A 176 -0.45 4.22 30.36
N TYR A 177 -1.15 3.08 30.29
CA TYR A 177 -0.52 1.78 30.14
C TYR A 177 0.24 1.66 28.81
N LEU A 178 -0.38 2.09 27.70
CA LEU A 178 0.23 2.07 26.37
C LEU A 178 1.47 2.99 26.29
N GLU A 179 1.42 4.17 26.91
CA GLU A 179 2.57 5.09 26.98
C GLU A 179 3.75 4.53 27.80
N LYS A 180 3.47 3.79 28.88
CA LYS A 180 4.53 3.11 29.65
C LYS A 180 5.25 2.09 28.79
N LEU A 181 4.49 1.21 28.13
CA LEU A 181 5.04 0.20 27.21
C LEU A 181 5.86 0.83 26.07
N ARG A 182 5.46 2.01 25.59
CA ARG A 182 6.21 2.72 24.55
C ARG A 182 7.59 3.18 25.00
N LYS A 183 7.71 3.64 26.25
CA LYS A 183 9.00 4.11 26.80
C LYS A 183 9.98 2.97 27.03
N ASP A 184 9.47 1.76 27.26
CA ASP A 184 10.30 0.58 27.54
C ASP A 184 10.95 -0.03 26.28
N GLY A 185 10.66 0.49 25.07
CA GLY A 185 11.44 0.35 23.82
C GLY A 185 11.57 -1.06 23.23
N SER A 186 12.14 -2.01 23.97
CA SER A 186 12.31 -3.42 23.61
C SER A 186 10.99 -4.19 23.64
N SER A 187 10.07 -3.81 24.53
CA SER A 187 8.79 -4.52 24.72
C SER A 187 7.83 -4.34 23.54
N LEU A 188 7.80 -3.17 22.88
CA LEU A 188 6.87 -2.89 21.76
C LEU A 188 7.11 -3.77 20.53
N GLN A 189 8.36 -4.15 20.29
CA GLN A 189 8.71 -4.98 19.13
C GLN A 189 8.19 -6.42 19.30
N GLN A 190 8.13 -6.92 20.54
CA GLN A 190 7.69 -8.27 20.88
C GLN A 190 6.25 -8.35 21.41
N LEU A 191 5.54 -7.22 21.48
CA LEU A 191 4.19 -7.14 22.02
C LEU A 191 3.15 -7.71 21.04
N TYR A 192 2.31 -8.61 21.58
CA TYR A 192 1.15 -9.21 20.93
C TYR A 192 -0.09 -8.37 21.29
N ILE A 193 -0.85 -7.93 20.29
CA ILE A 193 -2.08 -7.17 20.50
C ILE A 193 -3.10 -7.95 21.35
N PRO A 194 -3.33 -9.27 21.15
CA PRO A 194 -4.23 -10.04 22.03
C PRO A 194 -3.89 -9.93 23.52
N LYS A 195 -2.62 -10.12 23.88
CA LYS A 195 -2.15 -10.02 25.28
C LYS A 195 -2.27 -8.61 25.84
N LEU A 196 -1.99 -7.61 25.00
CA LEU A 196 -2.17 -6.20 25.36
C LEU A 196 -3.65 -5.89 25.64
N MET A 197 -4.55 -6.46 24.85
CA MET A 197 -5.99 -6.29 24.98
C MET A 197 -6.56 -6.94 26.25
N GLU A 198 -6.01 -8.08 26.70
CA GLU A 198 -6.36 -8.68 27.99
C GLU A 198 -6.04 -7.74 29.15
N ALA A 199 -4.83 -7.17 29.20
CA ALA A 199 -4.44 -6.22 30.23
C ALA A 199 -5.30 -4.94 30.20
N ILE A 200 -5.58 -4.42 29.01
CA ILE A 200 -6.41 -3.22 28.84
C ILE A 200 -7.86 -3.48 29.31
N ARG A 201 -8.39 -4.69 29.12
CA ARG A 201 -9.73 -5.07 29.57
C ARG A 201 -9.88 -4.97 31.09
N GLU A 202 -8.84 -5.32 31.84
CA GLU A 202 -8.85 -5.22 33.30
C GLU A 202 -8.65 -3.77 33.80
N ILE A 203 -7.78 -3.01 33.13
CA ILE A 203 -7.43 -1.64 33.53
C ILE A 203 -8.53 -0.63 33.18
N ASP A 204 -9.11 -0.75 31.99
CA ASP A 204 -10.04 0.22 31.41
C ASP A 204 -11.01 -0.47 30.42
N PRO A 205 -12.09 -1.09 30.94
CA PRO A 205 -13.07 -1.82 30.12
C PRO A 205 -13.78 -0.96 29.06
N GLU A 206 -13.94 0.35 29.32
CA GLU A 206 -14.59 1.27 28.39
C GLU A 206 -13.70 1.48 27.16
N SER A 207 -12.41 1.77 27.36
CA SER A 207 -11.44 1.90 26.27
C SER A 207 -11.27 0.60 25.48
N TYR A 208 -11.26 -0.55 26.17
CA TYR A 208 -11.26 -1.89 25.54
C TYR A 208 -12.42 -2.04 24.54
N THR A 209 -13.63 -1.70 24.98
CA THR A 209 -14.85 -1.88 24.16
C THR A 209 -14.81 -1.00 22.92
N LYS A 210 -14.45 0.29 23.07
CA LYS A 210 -14.32 1.22 21.94
C LYS A 210 -13.31 0.78 20.91
N PHE A 211 -12.14 0.31 21.35
CA PHE A 211 -11.13 -0.18 20.41
C PHE A 211 -11.58 -1.46 19.70
N LYS A 212 -12.23 -2.40 20.42
CA LYS A 212 -12.76 -3.63 19.83
C LYS A 212 -13.82 -3.35 18.76
N GLU A 213 -14.70 -2.38 18.98
CA GLU A 213 -15.68 -1.94 17.98
C GLU A 213 -15.01 -1.37 16.73
N ARG A 214 -13.94 -0.58 16.89
CA ARG A 214 -13.19 -0.04 15.74
C ARG A 214 -12.40 -1.11 15.00
N MET A 215 -11.82 -2.08 15.71
CA MET A 215 -11.15 -3.23 15.08
C MET A 215 -12.12 -4.07 14.24
N LYS A 216 -13.35 -4.27 14.71
CA LYS A 216 -14.40 -4.96 13.92
C LYS A 216 -14.76 -4.26 12.61
N LEU A 217 -14.45 -2.98 12.46
CA LEU A 217 -14.71 -2.23 11.23
C LEU A 217 -13.44 -2.06 10.38
N PHE A 218 -12.29 -2.47 10.90
CA PHE A 218 -10.99 -2.29 10.27
C PHE A 218 -10.56 -3.59 9.59
N HIS A 219 -10.85 -3.68 8.30
CA HIS A 219 -10.53 -4.80 7.41
C HIS A 219 -9.64 -4.30 6.27
N PRO A 220 -8.34 -4.04 6.54
CA PRO A 220 -7.45 -3.58 5.50
C PRO A 220 -7.22 -4.69 4.46
N ARG A 221 -6.90 -4.25 3.25
CA ARG A 221 -6.81 -5.10 2.07
C ARG A 221 -5.39 -5.11 1.53
N LEU A 222 -5.00 -6.18 0.84
CA LEU A 222 -3.64 -6.40 0.36
C LEU A 222 -3.62 -6.57 -1.16
N ILE A 223 -2.66 -5.92 -1.83
CA ILE A 223 -2.31 -6.19 -3.22
C ILE A 223 -0.84 -6.63 -3.29
N MET A 224 -0.60 -7.78 -3.92
CA MET A 224 0.74 -8.29 -4.21
C MET A 224 1.17 -7.85 -5.61
N ASN A 225 2.01 -6.82 -5.67
CA ASN A 225 2.51 -6.25 -6.91
C ASN A 225 3.90 -6.80 -7.29
N MET A 226 4.24 -6.68 -8.56
CA MET A 226 5.52 -7.09 -9.15
C MET A 226 5.85 -8.57 -8.85
N ILE A 227 4.86 -9.45 -8.96
CA ILE A 227 5.12 -10.89 -8.94
C ILE A 227 5.76 -11.34 -10.26
N GLU A 228 6.45 -12.48 -10.21
CA GLU A 228 7.23 -13.04 -11.34
C GLU A 228 7.00 -14.54 -11.46
N ASP A 229 6.74 -15.21 -10.33
CA ASP A 229 6.37 -16.62 -10.22
C ASP A 229 5.01 -16.71 -9.49
N PRO A 230 4.08 -17.59 -9.91
CA PRO A 230 2.79 -17.77 -9.22
C PRO A 230 2.92 -18.04 -7.71
N LYS A 231 3.96 -18.76 -7.29
CA LYS A 231 4.23 -19.07 -5.87
C LYS A 231 4.51 -17.83 -5.03
N HIS A 232 4.78 -16.69 -5.66
CA HIS A 232 4.88 -15.42 -4.96
C HIS A 232 3.54 -14.99 -4.32
N ALA A 233 2.39 -15.45 -4.82
CA ALA A 233 1.09 -15.23 -4.19
C ALA A 233 1.04 -15.81 -2.76
N GLU A 234 1.67 -16.97 -2.52
CA GLU A 234 1.74 -17.61 -1.19
C GLU A 234 2.47 -16.74 -0.13
N VAL A 235 3.28 -15.76 -0.56
CA VAL A 235 3.94 -14.83 0.37
C VAL A 235 2.90 -14.01 1.14
N ALA A 236 1.76 -13.70 0.53
CA ALA A 236 0.67 -12.99 1.18
C ALA A 236 0.09 -13.78 2.38
N GLN A 237 0.02 -15.11 2.28
CA GLN A 237 -0.43 -15.98 3.38
C GLN A 237 0.44 -15.83 4.63
N LYS A 238 1.75 -15.54 4.46
CA LYS A 238 2.66 -15.29 5.58
C LYS A 238 2.32 -13.97 6.29
N ILE A 239 1.94 -12.94 5.52
CA ILE A 239 1.48 -11.66 6.06
C ILE A 239 0.17 -11.86 6.82
N ARG A 240 -0.81 -12.56 6.23
CA ARG A 240 -2.10 -12.85 6.87
C ARG A 240 -1.92 -13.57 8.19
N ARG A 241 -1.19 -14.70 8.21
CA ARG A 241 -0.90 -15.45 9.44
C ARG A 241 -0.28 -14.55 10.52
N SER A 242 0.67 -13.70 10.15
CA SER A 242 1.30 -12.76 11.09
C SER A 242 0.31 -11.69 11.60
N CYS A 243 -0.62 -11.23 10.78
CA CYS A 243 -1.63 -10.27 11.21
C CYS A 243 -2.65 -10.90 12.17
N VAL A 244 -3.13 -12.11 11.86
CA VAL A 244 -4.07 -12.84 12.72
C VAL A 244 -3.42 -13.19 14.06
N GLU A 245 -2.23 -13.81 14.05
CA GLU A 245 -1.56 -14.29 15.26
C GLU A 245 -1.11 -13.15 16.19
N TYR A 246 -0.55 -12.07 15.64
CA TYR A 246 0.09 -11.03 16.45
C TYR A 246 -0.78 -9.78 16.64
N LEU A 247 -1.70 -9.50 15.72
CA LEU A 247 -2.48 -8.27 15.69
C LEU A 247 -3.98 -8.47 15.93
N ASP A 248 -4.49 -9.71 15.94
CA ASP A 248 -5.93 -10.01 15.92
C ASP A 248 -6.62 -9.27 14.76
N LEU A 249 -5.94 -9.26 13.60
CA LEU A 249 -6.34 -8.51 12.41
C LEU A 249 -6.46 -9.44 11.21
N GLU A 250 -7.68 -9.56 10.71
CA GLU A 250 -7.93 -10.16 9.40
C GLU A 250 -7.63 -9.16 8.29
N ILE A 251 -7.08 -9.66 7.18
CA ILE A 251 -6.79 -8.89 5.99
C ILE A 251 -7.34 -9.64 4.77
N GLU A 252 -7.90 -8.92 3.80
CA GLU A 252 -8.43 -9.49 2.56
C GLU A 252 -7.40 -9.33 1.43
N HIS A 253 -7.31 -10.33 0.54
CA HIS A 253 -6.43 -10.26 -0.63
C HIS A 253 -7.19 -9.83 -1.87
N LEU A 254 -6.88 -8.64 -2.40
CA LEU A 254 -7.58 -8.10 -3.58
C LEU A 254 -7.10 -8.72 -4.90
N GLY A 255 -5.82 -9.09 -5.00
CA GLY A 255 -5.29 -9.73 -6.19
C GLY A 255 -3.79 -9.53 -6.34
N VAL A 256 -3.26 -10.14 -7.40
CA VAL A 256 -1.85 -10.11 -7.76
C VAL A 256 -1.62 -9.31 -9.04
N ILE A 257 -0.43 -8.75 -9.21
CA ILE A 257 -0.03 -8.03 -10.42
C ILE A 257 1.39 -8.44 -10.80
N TYR A 258 1.54 -8.97 -12.02
CA TYR A 258 2.84 -9.34 -12.57
C TYR A 258 3.70 -8.12 -12.91
N ARG A 259 5.03 -8.29 -12.76
CA ARG A 259 5.98 -7.35 -13.35
C ARG A 259 5.90 -7.44 -14.88
N ASP A 260 5.77 -6.28 -15.50
CA ASP A 260 5.64 -6.11 -16.95
C ASP A 260 6.42 -4.88 -17.41
N THR A 261 7.24 -5.03 -18.45
CA THR A 261 8.05 -3.96 -19.05
C THR A 261 7.21 -2.97 -19.86
N LEU A 262 5.98 -3.34 -20.25
CA LEU A 262 5.02 -2.41 -20.85
C LEU A 262 4.69 -1.27 -19.88
N GLN A 263 4.77 -1.51 -18.56
CA GLN A 263 4.58 -0.48 -17.55
C GLN A 263 5.64 0.63 -17.65
N ASP A 264 6.90 0.27 -17.90
CA ASP A 264 7.99 1.23 -18.04
C ASP A 264 7.83 2.05 -19.32
N THR A 265 7.38 1.39 -20.39
CA THR A 265 7.09 2.03 -21.68
C THR A 265 5.95 3.05 -21.55
N ALA A 266 4.86 2.65 -20.88
CA ALA A 266 3.70 3.50 -20.63
C ALA A 266 4.08 4.71 -19.74
N LEU A 267 4.89 4.46 -18.71
CA LEU A 267 5.40 5.51 -17.81
C LEU A 267 6.30 6.52 -18.55
N ALA A 268 7.20 6.05 -19.42
CA ALA A 268 8.05 6.92 -20.24
C ALA A 268 7.22 7.81 -21.18
N ALA A 269 6.11 7.27 -21.70
CA ALA A 269 5.14 8.03 -22.50
C ALA A 269 4.21 8.93 -21.65
N ARG A 270 4.23 8.80 -20.32
CA ARG A 270 3.28 9.45 -19.38
C ARG A 270 1.82 9.11 -19.68
N ILE A 271 1.58 7.86 -20.08
CA ILE A 271 0.25 7.32 -20.35
C ILE A 271 -0.03 6.23 -19.32
N PRO A 272 -1.18 6.24 -18.64
CA PRO A 272 -1.59 5.13 -17.78
C PRO A 272 -1.61 3.81 -18.55
N ILE A 273 -1.10 2.74 -17.96
CA ILE A 273 -0.98 1.44 -18.64
C ILE A 273 -2.34 0.90 -19.10
N ILE A 274 -3.41 1.13 -18.32
CA ILE A 274 -4.76 0.68 -18.68
C ILE A 274 -5.36 1.45 -19.86
N LEU A 275 -4.84 2.64 -20.16
CA LEU A 275 -5.18 3.39 -21.38
C LEU A 275 -4.24 3.05 -22.55
N TYR A 276 -2.97 2.75 -22.26
CA TYR A 276 -1.97 2.39 -23.26
C TYR A 276 -2.19 0.98 -23.85
N LYS A 277 -2.46 0.00 -23.00
CA LYS A 277 -2.66 -1.43 -23.33
C LYS A 277 -3.72 -2.04 -22.43
N ASN A 278 -4.98 -1.73 -22.67
CA ASN A 278 -6.12 -2.20 -21.86
C ASN A 278 -6.27 -3.74 -21.78
N GLN A 279 -5.79 -4.48 -22.78
CA GLN A 279 -5.85 -5.94 -22.83
C GLN A 279 -4.62 -6.65 -22.24
N SER A 280 -3.59 -5.92 -21.78
CA SER A 280 -2.45 -6.58 -21.15
C SER A 280 -2.85 -7.27 -19.85
N ILE A 281 -2.12 -8.33 -19.48
CA ILE A 281 -2.31 -9.05 -18.22
C ILE A 281 -2.31 -8.08 -17.03
N LEU A 282 -1.38 -7.12 -17.04
CA LEU A 282 -1.31 -6.07 -16.03
C LEU A 282 -2.62 -5.25 -15.96
N SER A 283 -3.14 -4.79 -17.09
CA SER A 283 -4.38 -4.01 -17.13
C SER A 283 -5.59 -4.83 -16.70
N GLN A 284 -5.68 -6.09 -17.14
CA GLN A 284 -6.74 -7.00 -16.74
C GLN A 284 -6.72 -7.28 -15.23
N ALA A 285 -5.55 -7.47 -14.63
CA ALA A 285 -5.42 -7.60 -13.18
C ALA A 285 -5.92 -6.36 -12.43
N ILE A 286 -5.64 -5.15 -12.94
CA ILE A 286 -6.17 -3.90 -12.36
C ILE A 286 -7.69 -3.83 -12.48
N TYR A 287 -8.27 -4.19 -13.64
CA TYR A 287 -9.72 -4.22 -13.80
C TYR A 287 -10.37 -5.25 -12.86
N ARG A 288 -9.83 -6.47 -12.73
CA ARG A 288 -10.31 -7.47 -11.76
C ARG A 288 -10.30 -6.92 -10.33
N ILE A 289 -9.21 -6.29 -9.91
CA ILE A 289 -9.11 -5.67 -8.57
C ILE A 289 -10.13 -4.55 -8.41
N ALA A 290 -10.31 -3.69 -9.42
CA ALA A 290 -11.30 -2.63 -9.40
C ALA A 290 -12.73 -3.20 -9.29
N ASP A 291 -13.04 -4.25 -10.04
CA ASP A 291 -14.35 -4.92 -10.02
C ASP A 291 -14.64 -5.54 -8.65
N LYS A 292 -13.67 -6.26 -8.04
CA LYS A 292 -13.80 -6.78 -6.66
C LYS A 292 -14.10 -5.66 -5.67
N ILE A 293 -13.39 -4.53 -5.79
CA ILE A 293 -13.64 -3.36 -4.95
C ILE A 293 -15.07 -2.86 -5.19
N LEU A 294 -15.52 -2.68 -6.43
CA LEU A 294 -16.85 -2.19 -6.75
C LEU A 294 -17.97 -3.14 -6.31
N GLN A 295 -17.78 -4.46 -6.42
CA GLN A 295 -18.76 -5.46 -5.98
C GLN A 295 -18.92 -5.51 -4.46
N SER A 296 -17.83 -5.26 -3.72
CA SER A 296 -17.90 -5.10 -2.26
C SER A 296 -18.77 -3.90 -1.80
N GLU A 297 -19.30 -3.09 -2.72
CA GLU A 297 -20.25 -2.00 -2.47
C GLU A 297 -21.68 -2.53 -2.27
N GLU A 298 -22.04 -3.63 -2.94
CA GLU A 298 -23.40 -4.20 -2.90
C GLU A 298 -23.58 -5.11 -1.68
N GLU A 299 -22.51 -5.79 -1.28
CA GLU A 299 -22.46 -6.69 -0.14
C GLU A 299 -22.03 -5.93 1.12
N HIS A 300 -22.95 -5.24 1.79
CA HIS A 300 -22.74 -4.67 3.14
C HIS A 300 -22.57 -5.75 4.25
N VAL A 301 -22.00 -6.91 3.90
CA VAL A 301 -21.87 -8.05 4.79
C VAL A 301 -20.46 -8.04 5.38
N LEU A 302 -20.39 -8.14 6.70
CA LEU A 302 -19.18 -8.54 7.42
C LEU A 302 -18.54 -9.68 6.64
N LEU A 303 -17.34 -9.49 6.08
CA LEU A 303 -16.59 -10.56 5.43
C LEU A 303 -16.39 -11.65 6.49
N GLU A 304 -17.25 -12.66 6.48
CA GLU A 304 -17.14 -13.82 7.35
C GLU A 304 -15.83 -14.53 7.01
N GLY A 305 -15.17 -15.17 7.97
CA GLY A 305 -13.82 -15.73 7.79
C GLY A 305 -13.63 -16.64 6.55
N ARG A 306 -14.71 -17.21 6.00
CA ARG A 306 -14.69 -17.94 4.72
C ARG A 306 -14.38 -17.04 3.51
N SER A 307 -15.00 -15.87 3.39
CA SER A 307 -14.74 -14.99 2.23
C SER A 307 -13.31 -14.45 2.23
N ILE A 308 -12.71 -14.30 3.42
CA ILE A 308 -11.32 -13.88 3.55
C ILE A 308 -10.39 -15.01 3.08
N GLU A 309 -10.63 -16.26 3.49
CA GLU A 309 -9.84 -17.40 2.99
C GLU A 309 -9.97 -17.59 1.49
N GLU A 310 -11.19 -17.48 0.98
CA GLU A 310 -11.50 -17.52 -0.45
C GLU A 310 -10.73 -16.43 -1.22
N SER A 311 -10.64 -15.20 -0.69
CA SER A 311 -9.90 -14.11 -1.36
C SER A 311 -8.42 -14.43 -1.62
N PHE A 312 -7.77 -15.19 -0.74
CA PHE A 312 -6.37 -15.60 -0.95
C PHE A 312 -6.26 -16.77 -1.93
N GLN A 313 -7.20 -17.72 -1.88
CA GLN A 313 -7.24 -18.83 -2.84
C GLN A 313 -7.51 -18.31 -4.25
N GLU A 314 -8.43 -17.35 -4.40
CA GLU A 314 -8.66 -16.64 -5.67
C GLU A 314 -7.40 -15.96 -6.17
N ALA A 315 -6.66 -15.27 -5.31
CA ALA A 315 -5.42 -14.60 -5.71
C ALA A 315 -4.31 -15.58 -6.13
N GLU A 316 -4.24 -16.76 -5.53
CA GLU A 316 -3.34 -17.84 -5.93
C GLU A 316 -3.74 -18.39 -7.31
N LEU A 317 -5.04 -18.62 -7.55
CA LEU A 317 -5.56 -19.04 -8.87
C LEU A 317 -5.34 -17.97 -9.95
N GLU A 318 -5.58 -16.69 -9.63
CA GLU A 318 -5.30 -15.57 -10.54
C GLU A 318 -3.82 -15.51 -10.92
N ALA A 319 -2.92 -15.78 -9.97
CA ALA A 319 -1.48 -15.83 -10.24
C ALA A 319 -1.12 -16.95 -11.23
N GLU A 320 -1.72 -18.13 -11.10
CA GLU A 320 -1.52 -19.24 -12.02
C GLU A 320 -2.05 -18.91 -13.42
N VAL A 321 -3.31 -18.44 -13.51
CA VAL A 321 -3.95 -18.08 -14.79
C VAL A 321 -3.18 -16.98 -15.53
N ASP A 322 -2.77 -15.93 -14.82
CA ASP A 322 -2.01 -14.82 -15.42
C ASP A 322 -0.61 -15.27 -15.88
N PHE A 323 -0.01 -16.24 -15.19
CA PHE A 323 1.28 -16.80 -15.60
C PHE A 323 1.16 -17.63 -16.86
N ASP A 324 0.15 -18.49 -16.94
CA ASP A 324 -0.08 -19.33 -18.12
C ASP A 324 -0.36 -18.45 -19.35
N ALA A 325 -1.20 -17.42 -19.22
CA ALA A 325 -1.45 -16.45 -20.29
C ALA A 325 -0.17 -15.70 -20.72
N LYS A 326 0.72 -15.40 -19.77
CA LYS A 326 2.02 -14.77 -20.05
C LYS A 326 2.95 -15.72 -20.82
N MET A 327 2.94 -17.01 -20.48
CA MET A 327 3.76 -18.02 -21.16
C MET A 327 3.24 -18.29 -22.57
N GLU A 328 1.92 -18.40 -22.75
CA GLU A 328 1.28 -18.56 -24.06
C GLU A 328 1.67 -17.41 -25.01
N TYR A 329 1.64 -16.16 -24.53
CA TYR A 329 2.08 -15.01 -25.34
C TYR A 329 3.56 -15.09 -25.74
N VAL A 330 4.43 -15.62 -24.87
CA VAL A 330 5.85 -15.81 -25.19
C VAL A 330 6.04 -16.93 -26.22
N GLU A 331 5.27 -18.01 -26.11
CA GLU A 331 5.25 -19.11 -27.08
C GLU A 331 4.75 -18.64 -28.46
N ASP A 332 3.71 -17.81 -28.50
CA ASP A 332 3.22 -17.21 -29.75
C ASP A 332 4.29 -16.35 -30.43
N LEU A 333 5.03 -15.53 -29.68
CA LEU A 333 6.13 -14.72 -30.22
C LEU A 333 7.27 -15.57 -30.78
N LEU A 334 7.57 -16.70 -30.14
CA LEU A 334 8.52 -17.69 -30.65
C LEU A 334 8.02 -18.32 -31.95
N HIS A 335 6.75 -18.73 -31.99
CA HIS A 335 6.14 -19.37 -33.15
C HIS A 335 6.05 -18.43 -34.37
N CYS A 336 5.73 -17.15 -34.16
CA CYS A 336 5.68 -16.17 -35.25
C CYS A 336 7.06 -15.60 -35.62
N GLY A 337 8.13 -16.04 -34.95
CA GLY A 337 9.51 -15.60 -35.20
C GLY A 337 9.80 -14.15 -34.78
N ALA A 338 8.89 -13.52 -34.02
CA ALA A 338 9.09 -12.17 -33.48
C ALA A 338 10.07 -12.17 -32.28
N LEU A 339 10.21 -13.32 -31.63
CA LEU A 339 11.24 -13.60 -30.62
C LEU A 339 12.06 -14.80 -31.11
N SER A 340 13.38 -14.66 -31.23
CA SER A 340 14.21 -15.79 -31.63
C SER A 340 14.65 -16.61 -30.41
N MET A 341 14.93 -17.89 -30.63
CA MET A 341 15.55 -18.74 -29.60
C MET A 341 16.90 -18.18 -29.13
N ALA A 342 17.62 -17.45 -29.98
CA ALA A 342 18.87 -16.79 -29.62
C ALA A 342 18.62 -15.64 -28.63
N ASP A 343 17.58 -14.84 -28.82
CA ASP A 343 17.19 -13.74 -27.93
C ASP A 343 16.77 -14.26 -26.55
N LEU A 344 16.05 -15.39 -26.51
CA LEU A 344 15.69 -16.06 -25.26
C LEU A 344 16.92 -16.61 -24.54
N VAL A 345 17.85 -17.24 -25.27
CA VAL A 345 19.12 -17.72 -24.69
C VAL A 345 19.95 -16.56 -24.15
N GLU A 346 19.98 -15.41 -24.83
CA GLU A 346 20.68 -14.21 -24.37
C GLU A 346 20.01 -13.59 -23.14
N THR A 347 18.67 -13.56 -23.11
CA THR A 347 17.90 -13.10 -21.94
C THR A 347 18.17 -13.99 -20.74
N VAL A 348 18.11 -15.31 -20.91
CA VAL A 348 18.41 -16.29 -19.84
C VAL A 348 19.85 -16.15 -19.37
N LYS A 349 20.82 -15.99 -20.28
CA LYS A 349 22.22 -15.74 -19.91
C LYS A 349 22.38 -14.44 -19.10
N THR A 350 21.70 -13.38 -19.51
CA THR A 350 21.74 -12.08 -18.83
C THR A 350 21.14 -12.18 -17.42
N GLN A 351 19.99 -12.82 -17.27
CA GLN A 351 19.39 -13.10 -15.96
C GLN A 351 20.32 -13.97 -15.09
N GLN A 352 20.98 -14.97 -15.66
CA GLN A 352 21.93 -15.81 -14.93
C GLN A 352 23.14 -14.99 -14.40
N LEU A 353 23.62 -14.02 -15.18
CA LEU A 353 24.68 -13.10 -14.76
C LEU A 353 24.21 -12.19 -13.62
N GLU A 354 23.02 -11.63 -13.74
CA GLU A 354 22.43 -10.75 -12.72
C GLU A 354 22.18 -11.49 -11.40
N ILE A 355 21.63 -12.72 -11.46
CA ILE A 355 21.48 -13.60 -10.29
C ILE A 355 22.84 -13.88 -9.63
N ASN A 356 23.87 -14.14 -10.42
CA ASN A 356 25.21 -14.36 -9.89
C ASN A 356 25.79 -13.11 -9.21
N GLN A 357 25.50 -11.92 -9.74
CA GLN A 357 25.90 -10.65 -9.14
C GLN A 357 25.17 -10.40 -7.82
N LEU A 358 23.84 -10.56 -7.79
CA LEU A 358 23.02 -10.46 -6.58
C LEU A 358 23.42 -11.47 -5.50
N ARG A 359 23.84 -12.69 -5.90
CA ARG A 359 24.38 -13.70 -4.97
C ARG A 359 25.71 -13.25 -4.36
N LYS A 360 26.63 -12.70 -5.14
CA LYS A 360 27.90 -12.15 -4.63
C LYS A 360 27.66 -11.00 -3.66
N GLU A 361 26.74 -10.10 -4.01
CA GLU A 361 26.38 -8.96 -3.18
C GLU A 361 25.73 -9.40 -1.85
N ASN A 362 24.82 -10.36 -1.89
CA ASN A 362 24.25 -10.98 -0.69
C ASN A 362 25.31 -11.64 0.18
N LEU A 363 26.28 -12.35 -0.41
CA LEU A 363 27.37 -12.98 0.33
C LEU A 363 28.25 -11.91 1.01
N PHE A 364 28.54 -10.82 0.30
CA PHE A 364 29.28 -9.69 0.84
C PHE A 364 28.54 -9.03 2.02
N LEU A 365 27.24 -8.75 1.87
CA LEU A 365 26.41 -8.18 2.94
C LEU A 365 26.34 -9.10 4.17
N LYS A 366 26.17 -10.42 3.96
CA LYS A 366 26.23 -11.42 5.04
C LYS A 366 27.57 -11.40 5.77
N SER A 367 28.69 -11.35 5.03
CA SER A 367 30.03 -11.29 5.64
C SER A 367 30.23 -10.05 6.50
N ARG A 368 29.67 -8.91 6.06
CA ARG A 368 29.74 -7.63 6.78
C ARG A 368 28.89 -7.65 8.04
N LEU A 369 27.70 -8.25 7.98
CA LEU A 369 26.83 -8.48 9.14
C LEU A 369 27.52 -9.37 10.19
N VAL A 370 28.14 -10.49 9.77
CA VAL A 370 28.88 -11.38 10.69
C VAL A 370 30.05 -10.63 11.35
N LYS A 371 30.81 -9.84 10.58
CA LYS A 371 31.88 -9.01 11.14
C LYS A 371 31.36 -8.01 12.17
N LEU A 372 30.27 -7.30 11.88
CA LEU A 372 29.66 -6.34 12.80
C LEU A 372 29.13 -7.01 14.08
N LEU A 373 28.56 -8.21 13.98
CA LEU A 373 28.10 -8.99 15.14
C LEU A 373 29.29 -9.47 16.00
N SER A 374 30.38 -9.89 15.36
CA SER A 374 31.60 -10.32 16.06
C SER A 374 32.37 -9.16 16.72
N SER A 375 32.34 -7.96 16.14
CA SER A 375 32.93 -6.75 16.76
C SER A 375 32.05 -6.16 17.87
N SER A 376 30.75 -6.48 17.89
CA SER A 376 29.83 -6.04 18.96
C SER A 376 29.91 -6.91 20.20
N SER A 377 30.40 -8.15 20.07
CA SER A 377 30.55 -9.12 21.18
C SER A 377 31.92 -9.06 21.86
N SER A 378 32.88 -8.29 21.32
CA SER A 378 34.18 -8.02 21.96
C SER A 378 34.23 -6.74 22.81
N MET A 379 33.13 -5.99 22.90
CA MET A 379 32.95 -4.89 23.87
C MET A 379 32.15 -5.35 25.09
N GLN A 380 32.71 -6.23 25.92
CA GLN A 380 32.32 -6.34 27.33
C GLN A 380 33.18 -5.37 28.16
N PRO A 381 32.63 -4.71 29.18
CA PRO A 381 33.31 -3.62 29.88
C PRO A 381 34.47 -4.17 30.71
N ARG A 382 35.67 -3.61 30.51
CA ARG A 382 36.73 -3.68 31.51
C ARG A 382 36.30 -2.84 32.71
N ASN A 383 35.84 -3.52 33.77
CA ASN A 383 36.00 -3.05 35.15
C ASN A 383 37.19 -3.79 35.76
#